data_AF-A0A4W4H2M5-F1
#
_entry.id   AF-A0A4W4H2M5-F1
#
_cell.length_a   1.000
_cell.length_b   1.000
_cell.length_c   1.000
_cell.angle_alpha   90.00
_cell.angle_beta   90.00
_cell.angle_gamma   90.00
#
_symmetry.space_group_name_H-M   'P 1'
#
loop_
_entity.id
_entity.type
_entity.pdbx_description
1 polymer ?
#
loop_
_entity_poly.entity_id
_entity_poly.type
_entity_poly.pdbx_seq_one_letter_code
_entity_poly.pdbx_strand_id
1 'polypeptide(L)'
;RESRVMESKGERGGNMVRCWVTLLDDTHIERAVGQVLFDKVCEHLNLLERDYFGLAVWLSPNTKVNILELLHSIEFIYKEREQPPVYATFTFNVKFYPPDPSLLAEDITRYLLCLQLRSDIMTSRLSCPLDVLAELGSYTVQSELGEYDSEVHGQGYLGNIPLAPHQTPELEDAVTEMPAKEIRRSIVFRGPEF
;
A
#
# COMPACT_ATOMS: atom_id res chain seq x y z
N ARG A 1 38.95 -37.43 40.33
CA ARG A 1 39.02 -37.29 38.85
C ARG A 1 37.60 -37.14 38.36
N GLU A 2 37.20 -35.90 38.14
CA GLU A 2 35.90 -35.49 37.61
C GLU A 2 35.78 -35.96 36.15
N SER A 3 34.62 -36.49 35.78
CA SER A 3 34.29 -36.81 34.39
C SER A 3 32.94 -36.20 34.05
N ARG A 4 33.06 -34.97 33.51
CA ARG A 4 32.12 -34.12 32.77
C ARG A 4 30.76 -34.73 32.40
N VAL A 5 29.72 -34.02 32.88
CA VAL A 5 28.41 -33.87 32.25
C VAL A 5 28.61 -33.44 30.79
N MET A 6 28.06 -34.19 29.83
CA MET A 6 27.92 -33.72 28.45
C MET A 6 26.70 -32.81 28.38
N GLU A 7 26.99 -31.53 28.37
CA GLU A 7 26.04 -30.44 28.14
C GLU A 7 25.52 -30.49 26.69
N SER A 8 24.22 -30.29 26.56
CA SER A 8 23.46 -30.27 25.30
C SER A 8 24.09 -29.33 24.28
N LYS A 9 24.34 -29.82 23.06
CA LYS A 9 24.61 -28.97 21.90
C LYS A 9 23.35 -28.12 21.63
N GLY A 10 23.40 -26.86 22.04
CA GLY A 10 22.45 -25.85 21.62
C GLY A 10 22.37 -25.82 20.09
N GLU A 11 21.15 -25.94 19.58
CA GLU A 11 20.83 -25.62 18.20
C GLU A 11 21.35 -24.21 17.92
N ARG A 12 22.22 -24.09 16.92
CA ARG A 12 22.71 -22.78 16.47
C ARG A 12 21.49 -22.04 15.94
N GLY A 13 20.97 -21.10 16.72
CA GLY A 13 19.97 -20.14 16.27
C GLY A 13 20.47 -19.48 15.00
N GLY A 14 19.88 -19.82 13.85
CA GLY A 14 20.15 -19.15 12.59
C GLY A 14 19.85 -17.66 12.79
N ASN A 15 20.74 -16.79 12.32
CA ASN A 15 20.51 -15.35 12.31
C ASN A 15 19.18 -15.05 11.61
N MET A 16 18.16 -14.79 12.41
CA MET A 16 16.78 -14.63 11.97
C MET A 16 16.58 -13.21 11.44
N VAL A 17 16.30 -13.08 10.14
CA VAL A 17 15.99 -11.80 9.52
C VAL A 17 14.62 -11.33 10.02
N ARG A 18 14.57 -10.14 10.64
CA ARG A 18 13.32 -9.43 10.92
C ARG A 18 12.88 -8.68 9.66
N CYS A 19 11.59 -8.75 9.34
CA CYS A 19 11.02 -8.16 8.14
C CYS A 19 9.94 -7.15 8.53
N TRP A 20 9.98 -5.97 7.92
CA TRP A 20 8.92 -4.96 8.00
C TRP A 20 8.17 -4.91 6.68
N VAL A 21 6.84 -4.84 6.74
CA VAL A 21 6.01 -4.57 5.56
C VAL A 21 5.26 -3.28 5.78
N THR A 22 5.44 -2.32 4.88
CA THR A 22 4.56 -1.15 4.74
C THR A 22 3.38 -1.52 3.84
N LEU A 23 2.16 -1.32 4.35
CA LEU A 23 0.91 -1.56 3.63
C LEU A 23 0.52 -0.35 2.78
N LEU A 24 -0.60 -0.46 2.06
CA LEU A 24 -1.08 0.60 1.15
C LEU A 24 -1.74 1.79 1.87
N ASP A 25 -2.08 1.63 3.14
CA ASP A 25 -2.59 2.66 4.04
C ASP A 25 -1.48 3.24 4.95
N ASP A 26 -0.21 3.03 4.57
CA ASP A 26 0.99 3.43 5.30
C ASP A 26 1.16 2.78 6.70
N THR A 27 0.31 1.81 7.07
CA THR A 27 0.52 1.03 8.29
C THR A 27 1.68 0.05 8.12
N HIS A 28 2.32 -0.29 9.24
CA HIS A 28 3.47 -1.20 9.25
C HIS A 28 3.13 -2.47 10.03
N ILE A 29 3.41 -3.62 9.42
CA ILE A 29 3.35 -4.91 10.11
C ILE A 29 4.76 -5.44 10.31
N GLU A 30 5.17 -5.60 11.57
CA GLU A 30 6.37 -6.37 11.94
C GLU A 30 5.97 -7.84 12.02
N ARG A 31 6.29 -8.64 10.98
CA ARG A 31 6.06 -10.09 11.04
C ARG A 31 7.40 -10.82 11.09
N ALA A 32 7.55 -11.62 12.14
CA ALA A 32 8.66 -12.54 12.33
C ALA A 32 8.86 -13.47 11.11
N VAL A 33 10.13 -13.59 10.71
CA VAL A 33 10.86 -14.57 9.88
C VAL A 33 10.19 -15.20 8.65
N GLY A 34 10.87 -15.07 7.51
CA GLY A 34 10.87 -16.08 6.46
C GLY A 34 9.85 -15.91 5.33
N GLN A 35 9.84 -16.90 4.42
CA GLN A 35 9.22 -16.90 3.09
C GLN A 35 7.67 -16.77 3.08
N VAL A 36 6.98 -16.87 4.22
CA VAL A 36 5.50 -16.86 4.32
C VAL A 36 4.93 -15.43 4.51
N LEU A 37 5.70 -14.40 4.16
CA LEU A 37 5.37 -13.00 4.49
C LEU A 37 4.13 -12.49 3.74
N PHE A 38 3.95 -12.86 2.48
CA PHE A 38 2.80 -12.41 1.68
C PHE A 38 1.47 -13.00 2.16
N ASP A 39 1.41 -14.30 2.41
CA ASP A 39 0.21 -14.97 2.94
C ASP A 39 -0.23 -14.35 4.27
N LYS A 40 0.77 -14.07 5.11
CA LYS A 40 0.60 -13.40 6.38
C LYS A 40 0.02 -11.98 6.24
N VAL A 41 0.45 -11.20 5.25
CA VAL A 41 -0.15 -9.88 4.99
C VAL A 41 -1.60 -10.05 4.49
N CYS A 42 -1.84 -11.00 3.59
CA CYS A 42 -3.19 -11.26 3.09
C CYS A 42 -4.15 -11.72 4.19
N GLU A 43 -3.70 -12.56 5.11
CA GLU A 43 -4.48 -12.98 6.28
C GLU A 43 -4.84 -11.79 7.18
N HIS A 44 -3.88 -10.90 7.45
CA HIS A 44 -4.12 -9.70 8.25
C HIS A 44 -5.15 -8.76 7.60
N LEU A 45 -5.09 -8.62 6.27
CA LEU A 45 -6.01 -7.80 5.49
C LEU A 45 -7.35 -8.51 5.18
N ASN A 46 -7.51 -9.78 5.58
CA ASN A 46 -8.62 -10.64 5.18
C ASN A 46 -8.86 -10.65 3.65
N LEU A 47 -7.77 -10.78 2.88
CA LEU A 47 -7.78 -10.67 1.42
C LEU A 47 -7.82 -12.06 0.75
N LEU A 48 -8.87 -12.32 -0.05
CA LEU A 48 -9.02 -13.54 -0.83
C LEU A 48 -8.55 -13.36 -2.27
N GLU A 49 -8.81 -12.21 -2.89
CA GLU A 49 -8.38 -11.87 -4.27
C GLU A 49 -6.89 -11.47 -4.35
N ARG A 50 -6.01 -12.38 -3.94
CA ARG A 50 -4.56 -12.14 -3.79
C ARG A 50 -3.81 -11.95 -5.11
N ASP A 51 -4.40 -12.35 -6.23
CA ASP A 51 -3.78 -12.34 -7.56
C ASP A 51 -3.48 -10.95 -8.10
N TYR A 52 -4.00 -9.89 -7.49
CA TYR A 52 -3.72 -8.51 -7.86
C TYR A 52 -2.53 -7.91 -7.11
N PHE A 53 -2.03 -8.58 -6.06
CA PHE A 53 -1.06 -8.01 -5.12
C PHE A 53 0.25 -8.78 -5.07
N GLY A 54 1.27 -8.11 -4.52
CA GLY A 54 2.59 -8.66 -4.27
C GLY A 54 3.35 -7.85 -3.23
N LEU A 55 4.52 -8.37 -2.84
CA LEU A 55 5.50 -7.62 -2.07
C LEU A 55 6.56 -7.07 -3.01
N ALA A 56 7.13 -5.91 -2.68
CA ALA A 56 8.21 -5.30 -3.43
C ALA A 56 9.29 -4.72 -2.51
N VAL A 57 10.53 -4.66 -3.00
CA VAL A 57 11.66 -3.97 -2.36
C VAL A 57 12.03 -2.75 -3.20
N TRP A 58 12.36 -1.66 -2.52
CA TRP A 58 12.98 -0.49 -3.15
C TRP A 58 14.50 -0.68 -3.19
N LEU A 59 15.06 -0.74 -4.40
CA LEU A 59 16.51 -0.77 -4.61
C LEU A 59 17.10 0.65 -4.65
N SER A 60 16.28 1.63 -5.00
CA SER A 60 16.55 3.07 -4.99
C SER A 60 15.22 3.81 -4.77
N PRO A 61 15.19 5.14 -4.54
CA PRO A 61 13.95 5.89 -4.41
C PRO A 61 13.00 5.79 -5.62
N ASN A 62 13.51 5.40 -6.79
CA ASN A 62 12.75 5.32 -8.04
C ASN A 62 12.74 3.91 -8.64
N THR A 63 13.41 2.94 -8.02
CA THR A 63 13.54 1.57 -8.54
C THR A 63 12.94 0.59 -7.56
N LYS A 64 11.80 0.01 -7.96
CA LYS A 64 11.05 -0.96 -7.20
C LYS A 64 11.05 -2.31 -7.92
N VAL A 65 11.25 -3.39 -7.18
CA VAL A 65 11.28 -4.74 -7.74
C VAL A 65 10.32 -5.64 -6.98
N ASN A 66 9.44 -6.33 -7.70
CA ASN A 66 8.47 -7.26 -7.14
C ASN A 66 9.16 -8.57 -6.68
N ILE A 67 8.77 -9.07 -5.52
CA ILE A 67 9.42 -10.20 -4.82
C ILE A 67 8.92 -11.54 -5.32
N LEU A 68 7.75 -11.62 -5.95
CA LEU A 68 7.23 -12.87 -6.52
C LEU A 68 8.22 -13.50 -7.53
N GLU A 69 9.11 -12.70 -8.13
CA GLU A 69 10.19 -13.17 -9.02
C GLU A 69 11.52 -13.49 -8.28
N LEU A 70 11.64 -13.17 -7.00
CA LEU A 70 12.94 -13.07 -6.31
C LEU A 70 12.99 -13.72 -4.92
N LEU A 71 12.05 -14.60 -4.55
CA LEU A 71 12.09 -15.31 -3.24
C LEU A 71 13.42 -16.05 -3.01
N HIS A 72 14.04 -16.58 -4.06
CA HIS A 72 15.40 -17.17 -4.00
C HIS A 72 16.53 -16.12 -4.05
N SER A 73 16.25 -14.93 -4.59
CA SER A 73 17.23 -13.87 -4.83
C SER A 73 17.38 -12.92 -3.65
N ILE A 74 16.40 -12.81 -2.75
CA ILE A 74 16.53 -11.99 -1.53
C ILE A 74 17.67 -12.54 -0.66
N GLU A 75 17.72 -13.86 -0.45
CA GLU A 75 18.84 -14.50 0.24
C GLU A 75 20.18 -14.24 -0.47
N PHE A 76 20.18 -14.21 -1.81
CA PHE A 76 21.37 -13.94 -2.62
C PHE A 76 21.83 -12.47 -2.55
N ILE A 77 20.92 -11.51 -2.71
CA ILE A 77 21.20 -10.06 -2.70
C ILE A 77 21.81 -9.64 -1.36
N TYR A 78 21.24 -10.12 -0.24
CA TYR A 78 21.78 -9.80 1.08
C TYR A 78 23.10 -10.53 1.37
N LYS A 79 23.30 -11.73 0.79
CA LYS A 79 24.55 -12.49 0.89
C LYS A 79 25.70 -11.91 0.06
N GLU A 80 25.43 -11.36 -1.14
CA GLU A 80 26.44 -10.73 -1.99
C GLU A 80 26.92 -9.37 -1.46
N ARG A 81 26.07 -8.61 -0.76
CA ARG A 81 26.40 -7.25 -0.34
C ARG A 81 27.19 -7.14 0.98
N GLU A 82 27.58 -8.27 1.59
CA GLU A 82 28.29 -8.35 2.88
C GLU A 82 27.69 -7.46 3.99
N GLN A 83 26.39 -7.18 3.93
CA GLN A 83 25.72 -6.36 4.94
C GLN A 83 25.27 -7.25 6.11
N PRO A 84 25.32 -6.75 7.36
CA PRO A 84 24.80 -7.50 8.50
C PRO A 84 23.31 -7.83 8.29
N PRO A 85 22.77 -8.90 8.92
CA PRO A 85 21.35 -9.25 8.82
C PRO A 85 20.51 -8.16 9.51
N VAL A 86 20.15 -7.12 8.77
CA VAL A 86 19.50 -5.92 9.29
C VAL A 86 18.22 -5.71 8.49
N TYR A 87 17.10 -5.77 9.20
CA TYR A 87 15.74 -5.38 8.83
C TYR A 87 15.46 -5.25 7.33
N ALA A 88 14.87 -6.28 6.71
CA ALA A 88 14.39 -6.17 5.34
C ALA A 88 13.04 -5.44 5.35
N THR A 89 12.97 -4.27 4.70
CA THR A 89 11.72 -3.51 4.53
C THR A 89 11.12 -3.82 3.16
N PHE A 90 9.86 -4.21 3.18
CA PHE A 90 9.04 -4.54 2.03
C PHE A 90 7.85 -3.60 1.95
N THR A 91 7.30 -3.48 0.74
CA THR A 91 6.05 -2.76 0.49
C THR A 91 5.04 -3.73 -0.10
N PHE A 92 3.80 -3.70 0.40
CA PHE A 92 2.67 -4.42 -0.19
C PHE A 92 2.06 -3.55 -1.29
N ASN A 93 1.87 -4.13 -2.48
CA ASN A 93 1.52 -3.36 -3.68
C ASN A 93 0.65 -4.11 -4.67
N VAL A 94 0.01 -3.35 -5.54
CA VAL A 94 -0.66 -3.89 -6.73
C VAL A 94 0.38 -4.24 -7.78
N LYS A 95 0.31 -5.47 -8.31
CA LYS A 95 1.14 -5.95 -9.43
C LYS A 95 0.39 -5.90 -10.76
N PHE A 96 -0.93 -6.13 -10.73
CA PHE A 96 -1.78 -6.13 -11.90
C PHE A 96 -3.07 -5.38 -11.58
N TYR A 97 -3.40 -4.39 -12.41
CA TYR A 97 -4.68 -3.72 -12.34
C TYR A 97 -5.72 -4.51 -13.14
N PRO A 98 -6.89 -4.83 -12.58
CA PRO A 98 -7.95 -5.45 -13.36
C PRO A 98 -8.41 -4.48 -14.46
N PRO A 99 -8.73 -4.98 -15.67
CA PRO A 99 -9.23 -4.13 -16.75
C PRO A 99 -10.59 -3.51 -16.43
N ASP A 100 -11.36 -4.17 -15.55
CA ASP A 100 -12.64 -3.68 -15.05
C ASP A 100 -12.75 -3.95 -13.53
N PRO A 101 -12.59 -2.93 -12.67
CA PRO A 101 -12.72 -3.06 -11.22
C PRO A 101 -14.12 -3.46 -10.73
N SER A 102 -15.15 -3.32 -11.57
CA SER A 102 -16.52 -3.71 -11.20
C SER A 102 -16.66 -5.23 -11.03
N LEU A 103 -15.80 -6.00 -11.69
CA LEU A 103 -15.79 -7.47 -11.67
C LEU A 103 -15.17 -8.08 -10.40
N LEU A 104 -14.54 -7.27 -9.55
CA LEU A 104 -13.96 -7.74 -8.29
C LEU A 104 -15.05 -8.28 -7.36
N ALA A 105 -14.75 -9.34 -6.64
CA ALA A 105 -15.69 -9.92 -5.69
C ALA A 105 -15.74 -9.14 -4.38
N GLU A 106 -14.60 -8.62 -3.92
CA GLU A 106 -14.46 -8.06 -2.58
C GLU A 106 -14.26 -6.54 -2.59
N ASP A 107 -14.96 -5.85 -1.68
CA ASP A 107 -14.81 -4.40 -1.49
C ASP A 107 -13.43 -4.04 -0.94
N ILE A 108 -12.79 -4.92 -0.15
CA ILE A 108 -11.41 -4.73 0.32
C ILE A 108 -10.43 -4.66 -0.85
N THR A 109 -10.62 -5.47 -1.89
CA THR A 109 -9.77 -5.45 -3.09
C THR A 109 -9.90 -4.12 -3.82
N ARG A 110 -11.14 -3.64 -4.02
CA ARG A 110 -11.39 -2.32 -4.62
C ARG A 110 -10.75 -1.21 -3.83
N TYR A 111 -10.92 -1.22 -2.50
CA TYR A 111 -10.33 -0.24 -1.60
C TYR A 111 -8.80 -0.20 -1.72
N LEU A 112 -8.13 -1.36 -1.67
CA LEU A 112 -6.67 -1.44 -1.78
C LEU A 112 -6.18 -0.96 -3.17
N LEU A 113 -6.91 -1.26 -4.26
CA LEU A 113 -6.59 -0.70 -5.58
C LEU A 113 -6.70 0.82 -5.59
N CYS A 114 -7.74 1.39 -4.97
CA CYS A 114 -7.91 2.83 -4.85
C CYS A 114 -6.76 3.49 -4.07
N LEU A 115 -6.29 2.87 -2.98
CA LEU A 115 -5.12 3.37 -2.24
C LEU A 115 -3.85 3.38 -3.10
N GLN A 116 -3.60 2.31 -3.86
CA GLN A 116 -2.44 2.26 -4.75
C GLN A 116 -2.54 3.33 -5.86
N LEU A 117 -3.71 3.51 -6.48
CA LEU A 117 -3.93 4.53 -7.50
C LEU A 117 -3.67 5.94 -6.94
N ARG A 118 -4.18 6.25 -5.74
CA ARG A 118 -3.91 7.53 -5.07
C ARG A 118 -2.41 7.71 -4.85
N SER A 119 -1.70 6.69 -4.35
CA SER A 119 -0.25 6.73 -4.20
C SER A 119 0.47 6.96 -5.53
N ASP A 120 0.06 6.28 -6.60
CA ASP A 120 0.68 6.39 -7.92
C ASP A 120 0.48 7.77 -8.55
N ILE A 121 -0.70 8.38 -8.37
CA ILE A 121 -0.98 9.76 -8.77
C ILE A 121 -0.10 10.73 -7.97
N MET A 122 -0.10 10.62 -6.64
CA MET A 122 0.64 11.52 -5.74
C MET A 122 2.17 11.44 -5.90
N THR A 123 2.67 10.32 -6.41
CA THR A 123 4.11 10.12 -6.69
C THR A 123 4.47 10.33 -8.16
N SER A 124 3.54 10.82 -8.98
CA SER A 124 3.68 11.04 -10.42
C SER A 124 4.05 9.78 -11.22
N ARG A 125 3.81 8.58 -10.67
CA ARG A 125 3.95 7.30 -11.40
C ARG A 125 2.79 7.10 -12.38
N LEU A 126 1.62 7.63 -12.02
CA LEU A 126 0.43 7.64 -12.86
C LEU A 126 0.07 9.10 -13.18
N SER A 127 0.25 9.48 -14.45
CA SER A 127 -0.22 10.78 -14.95
C SER A 127 -1.65 10.65 -15.42
N CYS A 128 -2.52 11.53 -14.94
CA CYS A 128 -3.93 11.59 -15.31
C CYS A 128 -4.26 12.96 -15.92
N PRO A 129 -5.17 13.02 -16.90
CA PRO A 129 -5.73 14.29 -17.36
C PRO A 129 -6.58 14.96 -16.27
N LEU A 130 -6.80 16.27 -16.40
CA LEU A 130 -7.46 17.11 -15.39
C LEU A 130 -8.86 16.61 -15.03
N ASP A 131 -9.65 16.20 -16.03
CA ASP A 131 -11.00 15.68 -15.86
C ASP A 131 -11.03 14.42 -14.99
N VAL A 132 -10.09 13.50 -15.22
CA VAL A 132 -9.93 12.29 -14.40
C VAL A 132 -9.47 12.63 -12.99
N LEU A 133 -8.52 13.56 -12.84
CA LEU A 133 -8.07 14.01 -11.51
C LEU A 133 -9.21 14.69 -10.73
N ALA A 134 -10.01 15.52 -11.41
CA ALA A 134 -11.16 16.18 -10.80
C ALA A 134 -12.22 15.16 -10.37
N GLU A 135 -12.49 14.15 -11.19
CA GLU A 135 -13.40 13.07 -10.84
C GLU A 135 -12.91 12.27 -9.63
N LEU A 136 -11.66 11.79 -9.64
CA LEU A 136 -11.07 11.06 -8.51
C LEU A 136 -10.97 11.92 -7.24
N GLY A 137 -10.65 13.20 -7.42
CA GLY A 137 -10.59 14.20 -6.35
C GLY A 137 -11.94 14.38 -5.69
N SER A 138 -13.02 14.49 -6.47
CA SER A 138 -14.39 14.61 -5.94
C SER A 138 -14.76 13.44 -5.03
N TYR A 139 -14.39 12.22 -5.40
CA TYR A 139 -14.63 11.02 -4.58
C TYR A 139 -13.79 11.01 -3.30
N THR A 140 -12.55 11.50 -3.37
CA THR A 140 -11.66 11.62 -2.21
C THR A 140 -12.25 12.61 -1.19
N VAL A 141 -12.63 13.80 -1.67
CA VAL A 141 -13.24 14.86 -0.86
C VAL A 141 -14.53 14.38 -0.21
N GLN A 142 -15.41 13.73 -0.97
CA GLN A 142 -16.67 13.22 -0.44
C GLN A 142 -16.45 12.14 0.63
N SER A 143 -15.41 11.32 0.49
CA SER A 143 -15.08 10.30 1.49
C SER A 143 -14.49 10.90 2.77
N GLU A 144 -13.71 11.97 2.67
CA GLU A 144 -13.03 12.58 3.82
C GLU A 144 -13.90 13.63 4.54
N LEU A 145 -14.65 14.45 3.80
CA LEU A 145 -15.44 15.57 4.31
C LEU A 145 -16.95 15.32 4.31
N GLY A 146 -17.43 14.34 3.54
CA GLY A 146 -18.86 14.11 3.34
C GLY A 146 -19.47 14.99 2.24
N GLU A 147 -20.76 15.30 2.37
CA GLU A 147 -21.46 16.16 1.41
C GLU A 147 -20.98 17.62 1.50
N TYR A 148 -20.95 18.31 0.36
CA TYR A 148 -20.56 19.71 0.34
C TYR A 148 -21.61 20.59 1.06
N ASP A 149 -21.17 21.29 2.10
CA ASP A 149 -21.94 22.33 2.79
C ASP A 149 -21.29 23.70 2.57
N SER A 150 -22.01 24.64 1.95
CA SER A 150 -21.53 26.00 1.70
C SER A 150 -21.29 26.83 2.97
N GLU A 151 -21.90 26.46 4.11
CA GLU A 151 -21.67 27.13 5.39
C GLU A 151 -20.36 26.69 6.05
N VAL A 152 -19.87 25.49 5.73
CA VAL A 152 -18.66 24.88 6.30
C VAL A 152 -17.48 24.95 5.33
N HIS A 153 -17.71 24.75 4.04
CA HIS A 153 -16.70 24.66 2.99
C HIS A 153 -16.54 26.00 2.25
N GLY A 154 -15.76 26.89 2.86
CA GLY A 154 -15.34 28.16 2.25
C GLY A 154 -14.24 28.00 1.19
N GLN A 155 -13.74 29.12 0.67
CA GLN A 155 -12.65 29.09 -0.32
C GLN A 155 -11.40 28.38 0.23
N GLY A 156 -10.80 27.51 -0.59
CA GLY A 156 -9.59 26.78 -0.25
C GLY A 156 -9.78 25.62 0.73
N TYR A 157 -11.01 25.16 0.99
CA TYR A 157 -11.26 24.00 1.87
C TYR A 157 -10.58 22.71 1.38
N LEU A 158 -10.27 22.63 0.09
CA LEU A 158 -9.53 21.52 -0.53
C LEU A 158 -8.01 21.57 -0.33
N GLY A 159 -7.46 22.68 0.16
CA GLY A 159 -6.00 22.86 0.25
C GLY A 159 -5.30 21.88 1.20
N ASN A 160 -6.03 21.24 2.11
CA ASN A 160 -5.51 20.21 3.02
C ASN A 160 -5.72 18.78 2.50
N ILE A 161 -6.47 18.60 1.42
CA ILE A 161 -6.74 17.30 0.83
C ILE A 161 -5.76 17.10 -0.33
N PRO A 162 -4.87 16.11 -0.28
CA PRO A 162 -3.91 15.90 -1.35
C PRO A 162 -4.58 15.24 -2.55
N LEU A 163 -4.86 16.02 -3.59
CA LEU A 163 -5.51 15.57 -4.82
C LEU A 163 -4.49 15.20 -5.92
N ALA A 164 -3.36 15.91 -5.98
CA ALA A 164 -2.29 15.69 -6.96
C ALA A 164 -0.93 16.21 -6.45
N PRO A 165 0.22 15.76 -7.02
CA PRO A 165 1.57 16.20 -6.62
C PRO A 165 1.79 17.72 -6.73
N HIS A 166 1.16 18.34 -7.72
CA HIS A 166 1.21 19.77 -7.99
C HIS A 166 -0.21 20.30 -8.09
N GLN A 167 -0.93 20.25 -6.98
CA GLN A 167 -2.30 20.74 -6.90
C GLN A 167 -2.38 22.21 -7.36
N THR A 168 -3.23 22.46 -8.35
CA THR A 168 -3.47 23.79 -8.92
C THR A 168 -4.85 24.30 -8.51
N PRO A 169 -5.06 25.63 -8.49
CA PRO A 169 -6.40 26.20 -8.32
C PRO A 169 -7.40 25.66 -9.35
N GLU A 170 -6.95 25.46 -10.60
CA GLU A 170 -7.77 24.88 -11.66
C GLU A 170 -8.27 23.46 -11.32
N LEU A 171 -7.46 22.64 -10.65
CA LEU A 171 -7.89 21.32 -10.17
C LEU A 171 -8.89 21.45 -9.02
N GLU A 172 -8.65 22.36 -8.07
CA GLU A 172 -9.56 22.58 -6.94
C GLU A 172 -10.93 23.09 -7.39
N ASP A 173 -10.95 24.01 -8.35
CA ASP A 173 -12.17 24.53 -8.98
C ASP A 173 -12.90 23.40 -9.70
N ALA A 174 -12.20 22.61 -10.51
CA ALA A 174 -12.77 21.47 -11.22
C ALA A 174 -13.37 20.42 -10.26
N VAL A 175 -12.71 20.13 -9.13
CA VAL A 175 -13.23 19.21 -8.09
C VAL A 175 -14.48 19.78 -7.42
N THR A 176 -14.51 21.09 -7.16
CA THR A 176 -15.65 21.75 -6.50
C THR A 176 -16.87 21.84 -7.43
N GLU A 177 -16.64 21.98 -8.74
CA GLU A 177 -17.70 22.01 -9.75
C GLU A 177 -18.26 20.62 -10.10
N MET A 178 -17.60 19.54 -9.66
CA MET A 178 -18.10 18.19 -9.90
C MET A 178 -19.45 18.00 -9.19
N PRO A 179 -20.49 17.53 -9.91
CA PRO A 179 -21.77 17.20 -9.28
C PRO A 179 -21.56 16.14 -8.20
N ALA A 180 -22.21 16.30 -7.05
CA ALA A 180 -22.30 15.25 -6.04
C ALA A 180 -22.97 14.03 -6.67
N LYS A 181 -22.17 13.11 -7.21
CA LYS A 181 -22.66 11.82 -7.70
C LYS A 181 -22.99 11.00 -6.45
N GLU A 182 -24.19 10.42 -6.39
CA GLU A 182 -24.49 9.39 -5.40
C GLU A 182 -23.50 8.24 -5.59
N ILE A 183 -22.45 8.21 -4.77
CA ILE A 183 -21.57 7.06 -4.69
C ILE A 183 -22.41 5.95 -4.08
N ARG A 184 -22.66 4.87 -4.83
CA ARG A 184 -23.01 3.59 -4.19
C ARG A 184 -21.91 3.33 -3.17
N ARG A 185 -22.28 3.37 -1.88
CA ARG A 185 -21.42 3.24 -0.68
C ARG A 185 -20.37 2.12 -0.68
N SER A 186 -20.33 1.29 -1.71
CA SER A 186 -19.41 0.18 -1.95
C SER A 186 -17.97 0.57 -2.31
N ILE A 187 -17.62 1.86 -2.50
CA ILE A 187 -16.24 2.29 -2.82
C ILE A 187 -15.75 3.42 -1.88
N VAL A 188 -16.41 3.62 -0.75
CA VAL A 188 -15.99 4.72 0.16
C VAL A 188 -14.66 4.32 0.83
N PHE A 189 -13.67 5.22 0.73
CA PHE A 189 -12.35 5.17 1.36
C PHE A 189 -12.39 5.24 2.89
N ARG A 190 -13.47 4.76 3.53
CA ARG A 190 -13.39 4.39 4.93
C ARG A 190 -12.58 3.10 4.95
N GLY A 191 -11.35 3.19 5.45
CA GLY A 191 -10.58 2.01 5.79
C GLY A 191 -11.41 1.04 6.62
N PRO A 192 -11.06 -0.25 6.61
CA PRO A 192 -11.79 -1.25 7.39
C PRO A 192 -11.93 -0.77 8.84
N GLU A 193 -13.17 -0.56 9.29
CA GLU A 193 -13.47 -0.45 10.72
C GLU A 193 -13.22 -1.84 11.30
N PHE A 194 -12.00 -2.07 11.80
CA PHE A 194 -11.64 -3.25 12.58
C PHE A 194 -12.26 -3.19 13.97
#